data_AF-A0A3A9B078-F1
#
_entry.id   AF-A0A3A9B078-F1
#
_cell.length_a   1.000
_cell.length_b   1.000
_cell.length_c   1.000
_cell.angle_alpha   90.00
_cell.angle_beta   90.00
_cell.angle_gamma   90.00
#
_symmetry.space_group_name_H-M   'P 1'
#
loop_
_entity.id
_entity.type
_entity.pdbx_description
1 polymer ?
#
loop_
_entity_poly.entity_id
_entity_poly.type
_entity_poly.pdbx_seq_one_letter_code
_entity_poly.pdbx_strand_id
1 'polypeptide(L)'
;MSHKEQYQHVIELQKRVIDEMKHLEDEQVIPSALEHAKEKAIAWAEAVEKEDGNDKSYREWPPKQFAHELKKNITLFGNHEGTQTIREYEEAVGKIKYHADHEEV
;
A
#
# COMPACT_ATOMS: atom_id res chain seq x y z
N MET A 1 -8.10 -10.37 -14.45
CA MET A 1 -7.28 -9.15 -14.48
C MET A 1 -5.83 -9.54 -14.71
N SER A 2 -5.17 -8.86 -15.64
CA SER A 2 -3.72 -8.93 -15.84
C SER A 2 -2.97 -8.46 -14.58
N HIS A 3 -1.73 -8.90 -14.37
CA HIS A 3 -0.87 -8.36 -13.30
C HIS A 3 -0.79 -6.84 -13.34
N LYS A 4 -0.74 -6.25 -14.55
CA LYS A 4 -0.74 -4.81 -14.73
C LYS A 4 -2.02 -4.16 -14.19
N GLU A 5 -3.19 -4.73 -14.49
CA GLU A 5 -4.48 -4.23 -13.99
C GLU A 5 -4.59 -4.36 -12.47
N GLN A 6 -4.05 -5.44 -11.89
CA GLN A 6 -4.00 -5.63 -10.44
C GLN A 6 -3.08 -4.61 -9.76
N TYR A 7 -1.90 -4.33 -10.32
CA TYR A 7 -1.01 -3.30 -9.80
C TYR A 7 -1.63 -1.91 -9.91
N GLN A 8 -2.26 -1.58 -11.04
CA GLN A 8 -2.96 -0.30 -11.19
C GLN A 8 -4.08 -0.16 -10.15
N HIS A 9 -4.87 -1.20 -9.92
CA HIS A 9 -5.90 -1.19 -8.88
C HIS A 9 -5.33 -0.97 -7.47
N VAL A 10 -4.20 -1.61 -7.14
CA VAL A 10 -3.51 -1.37 -5.86
C VAL A 10 -3.00 0.06 -5.76
N ILE A 11 -2.43 0.62 -6.84
CA ILE A 11 -1.96 2.01 -6.87
C ILE A 11 -3.11 3.00 -6.66
N GLU A 12 -4.27 2.77 -7.28
CA GLU A 12 -5.45 3.60 -7.10
C GLU A 12 -5.93 3.61 -5.64
N LEU A 13 -6.03 2.44 -5.02
CA LEU A 13 -6.42 2.31 -3.61
C LEU A 13 -5.35 2.92 -2.68
N GLN A 14 -4.07 2.74 -3.01
CA GLN A 14 -2.97 3.35 -2.26
C GLN A 14 -3.07 4.88 -2.25
N LYS A 15 -3.36 5.49 -3.41
CA LYS A 15 -3.55 6.95 -3.53
C LYS A 15 -4.69 7.43 -2.63
N ARG A 16 -5.82 6.70 -2.60
CA ARG A 16 -6.95 7.01 -1.70
C ARG A 16 -6.57 6.92 -0.23
N VAL A 17 -5.88 5.86 0.18
CA VAL A 17 -5.42 5.72 1.57
C VAL A 17 -4.46 6.86 1.95
N ILE A 18 -3.54 7.24 1.05
CA ILE A 18 -2.62 8.36 1.29
C ILE A 18 -3.38 9.68 1.41
N ASP A 19 -4.41 9.91 0.60
CA ASP A 19 -5.28 11.08 0.74
C ASP A 19 -6.00 11.09 2.09
N GLU A 20 -6.51 9.94 2.53
CA GLU A 20 -7.07 9.79 3.88
C GLU A 20 -6.00 10.04 4.96
N MET A 21 -4.71 9.79 4.71
CA MET A 21 -3.66 10.06 5.70
C MET A 21 -3.32 11.55 5.86
N LYS A 22 -3.72 12.44 4.94
CA LYS A 22 -3.33 13.86 4.97
C LYS A 22 -3.73 14.58 6.26
N HIS A 23 -4.91 14.27 6.80
CA HIS A 23 -5.33 14.85 8.08
C HIS A 23 -4.43 14.40 9.25
N LEU A 24 -3.90 13.17 9.20
CA LEU A 24 -2.95 12.65 10.18
C LEU A 24 -1.55 13.28 10.02
N GLU A 25 -1.16 13.65 8.79
CA GLU A 25 0.07 14.41 8.51
C GLU A 25 -0.03 15.82 9.10
N ASP A 26 -1.15 16.51 8.89
CA ASP A 26 -1.41 17.85 9.43
C ASP A 26 -1.38 17.86 10.97
N GLU A 27 -1.89 16.80 11.59
CA GLU A 27 -1.89 16.62 13.04
C GLU A 27 -0.56 16.05 13.59
N GLN A 28 0.39 15.67 12.73
CA GLN A 28 1.69 15.07 13.09
C GLN A 28 1.57 13.81 13.97
N VAL A 29 0.52 13.02 13.76
CA VAL A 29 0.23 11.79 14.54
C VAL A 29 0.63 10.51 13.83
N ILE A 30 1.25 10.60 12.65
CA ILE A 30 1.68 9.42 11.88
C ILE A 30 2.93 8.79 12.53
N PRO A 31 2.89 7.50 12.88
CA PRO A 31 4.06 6.80 13.37
C PRO A 31 5.13 6.67 12.27
N SER A 32 6.41 6.79 12.65
CA SER A 32 7.54 6.72 11.71
C SER A 32 7.57 5.43 10.87
N ALA A 33 7.14 4.30 11.43
CA ALA A 33 7.04 3.04 10.70
C ALA A 33 6.00 3.09 9.57
N LEU A 34 4.85 3.73 9.83
CA LEU A 34 3.79 3.92 8.84
C LEU A 34 4.23 4.91 7.75
N GLU A 35 4.90 5.99 8.14
CA GLU A 35 5.46 6.95 7.20
C GLU A 35 6.51 6.32 6.27
N HIS A 36 7.44 5.54 6.82
CA HIS A 36 8.46 4.87 6.02
C HIS A 36 7.86 3.81 5.07
N ALA A 37 6.82 3.09 5.52
CA ALA A 37 6.12 2.15 4.67
C ALA A 37 5.36 2.85 3.53
N LYS A 38 4.75 4.01 3.81
CA LYS A 38 4.10 4.89 2.82
C LYS A 38 5.10 5.32 1.73
N GLU A 39 6.28 5.81 2.12
CA GLU A 39 7.32 6.25 1.18
C GLU A 39 7.75 5.13 0.23
N LYS A 40 8.01 3.93 0.75
CA LYS A 40 8.36 2.76 -0.07
C LYS A 40 7.23 2.38 -1.03
N ALA A 41 5.98 2.44 -0.58
CA ALA A 41 4.82 2.12 -1.41
C ALA A 41 4.64 3.15 -2.54
N ILE A 42 4.91 4.44 -2.28
CA ILE A 42 4.92 5.50 -3.30
C ILE A 42 6.02 5.24 -4.33
N ALA A 43 7.25 4.97 -3.87
CA ALA A 43 8.37 4.69 -4.77
C ALA A 43 8.13 3.48 -5.68
N TRP A 44 7.48 2.43 -5.15
CA TRP A 44 7.03 1.28 -5.92
C TRP A 44 5.97 1.66 -6.97
N ALA A 45 4.96 2.45 -6.60
CA ALA A 45 3.92 2.88 -7.53
C ALA A 45 4.50 3.67 -8.71
N GLU A 46 5.43 4.59 -8.43
CA GLU A 46 6.13 5.34 -9.48
C GLU A 46 6.97 4.44 -10.38
N ALA A 47 7.65 3.44 -9.83
CA ALA A 47 8.45 2.49 -10.60
C ALA A 47 7.56 1.64 -11.53
N VAL A 48 6.44 1.14 -11.02
CA VAL A 48 5.43 0.41 -11.80
C VAL A 48 4.86 1.26 -12.93
N GLU A 49 4.54 2.53 -12.69
CA GLU A 49 4.05 3.46 -13.71
C GLU A 49 5.12 3.78 -14.78
N LYS A 50 6.41 3.86 -14.40
CA LYS A 50 7.53 4.13 -15.31
C LYS A 50 7.98 2.89 -16.13
N GLU A 51 7.92 1.69 -15.56
CA GLU A 51 8.40 0.44 -16.16
C GLU A 51 7.30 -0.42 -16.81
N ASP A 52 6.14 0.19 -17.13
CA ASP A 52 4.97 -0.48 -17.71
C ASP A 52 4.47 -1.71 -16.90
N GLY A 53 4.69 -1.71 -15.59
CA GLY A 53 4.24 -2.77 -14.68
C GLY A 53 5.19 -3.94 -14.50
N ASN A 54 6.47 -3.81 -14.87
CA ASN A 54 7.46 -4.88 -14.78
C ASN A 54 8.54 -4.65 -13.72
N ASP A 55 8.21 -3.97 -12.62
CA ASP A 55 9.16 -3.71 -11.55
C ASP A 55 9.37 -4.97 -10.68
N LYS A 56 10.56 -5.57 -10.83
CA LYS A 56 11.08 -6.70 -10.03
C LYS A 56 12.23 -6.28 -9.11
N SER A 57 12.47 -4.97 -8.95
CA SER A 57 13.64 -4.45 -8.24
C SER A 57 13.53 -4.58 -6.71
N TYR A 58 12.31 -4.71 -6.19
CA TYR A 58 12.09 -4.82 -4.76
C TYR A 58 12.21 -6.27 -4.26
N ARG A 59 13.07 -6.47 -3.26
CA ARG A 59 13.22 -7.76 -2.54
C ARG A 59 12.05 -8.09 -1.63
N GLU A 60 11.29 -7.08 -1.23
CA GLU A 60 10.12 -7.17 -0.37
C GLU A 60 8.96 -6.47 -1.09
N TRP A 61 7.71 -6.85 -0.81
CA TRP A 61 6.55 -6.23 -1.46
C TRP A 61 6.10 -4.96 -0.73
N PRO A 62 6.35 -3.74 -1.27
CA PRO A 62 6.15 -2.51 -0.50
C PRO A 62 4.67 -2.21 -0.17
N PRO A 63 3.70 -2.42 -1.10
CA PRO A 63 2.27 -2.34 -0.78
C PRO A 63 1.82 -3.22 0.39
N LYS A 64 2.41 -4.41 0.55
CA LYS A 64 2.08 -5.32 1.66
C LYS A 64 2.61 -4.83 2.99
N GLN A 65 3.84 -4.30 3.02
CA GLN A 65 4.37 -3.64 4.22
C GLN A 65 3.51 -2.44 4.61
N PHE A 66 3.09 -1.63 3.64
CA PHE A 66 2.21 -0.49 3.90
C PHE A 66 0.85 -0.91 4.42
N ALA A 67 0.20 -1.91 3.81
CA ALA A 67 -1.07 -2.46 4.30
C ALA A 67 -0.97 -2.97 5.74
N HIS A 68 0.14 -3.64 6.09
CA HIS A 68 0.38 -4.13 7.45
C HIS A 68 0.49 -2.99 8.47
N GLU A 69 1.26 -1.95 8.17
CA GLU A 69 1.40 -0.80 9.07
C GLU A 69 0.10 0.02 9.16
N LEU A 70 -0.66 0.15 8.08
CA LEU A 70 -2.00 0.77 8.10
C LEU A 70 -2.94 0.01 9.04
N LYS A 71 -2.96 -1.31 8.96
CA LYS A 71 -3.80 -2.15 9.81
C LYS A 71 -3.44 -2.04 11.29
N LYS A 72 -2.15 -2.00 11.63
CA LYS A 72 -1.70 -1.78 13.02
C LYS A 72 -2.17 -0.44 13.58
N ASN A 73 -2.25 0.57 12.72
CA ASN A 73 -2.59 1.94 13.06
C ASN A 73 -4.03 2.33 12.65
N ILE A 74 -4.89 1.35 12.37
CA ILE A 74 -6.23 1.57 11.82
C ILE A 74 -7.11 2.45 12.72
N THR A 75 -6.84 2.45 14.02
CA THR A 75 -7.54 3.28 15.01
C THR A 75 -7.28 4.77 14.81
N LEU A 76 -6.16 5.17 14.19
CA LEU A 76 -5.86 6.58 13.90
C LEU A 76 -6.83 7.17 12.88
N PHE A 77 -7.37 6.34 11.98
CA PHE A 77 -8.25 6.80 10.92
C PHE A 77 -9.66 7.09 11.43
N GLY A 78 -10.08 6.48 12.56
CA GLY A 78 -11.21 6.89 13.41
C GLY A 78 -12.62 6.90 12.79
N ASN A 79 -12.74 6.93 11.47
CA ASN A 79 -13.96 7.03 10.69
C ASN A 79 -14.24 5.70 9.97
N HIS A 80 -15.52 5.45 9.68
CA HIS A 80 -15.96 4.25 8.97
C HIS A 80 -15.34 4.18 7.56
N GLU A 81 -15.21 5.32 6.89
CA GLU A 81 -14.70 5.42 5.52
C GLU A 81 -13.19 5.13 5.40
N GLY A 82 -12.35 5.70 6.27
CA GLY A 82 -10.90 5.42 6.30
C GLY A 82 -10.60 3.96 6.69
N THR A 83 -11.35 3.42 7.65
CA THR A 83 -11.26 1.99 8.02
C THR A 83 -11.65 1.08 6.85
N GLN A 84 -12.69 1.43 6.09
CA GLN A 84 -13.11 0.67 4.91
C GLN A 84 -12.06 0.75 3.80
N THR A 85 -11.53 1.95 3.53
CA THR A 85 -10.50 2.17 2.50
C THR A 85 -9.24 1.35 2.80
N ILE A 86 -8.82 1.26 4.06
CA ILE A 86 -7.68 0.43 4.48
C ILE A 86 -7.95 -1.06 4.25
N ARG A 87 -9.16 -1.54 4.54
CA ARG A 87 -9.53 -2.94 4.31
C ARG A 87 -9.56 -3.29 2.82
N GLU A 88 -10.13 -2.42 2.01
CA GLU A 88 -10.15 -2.57 0.54
C GLU A 88 -8.73 -2.63 -0.02
N TYR A 89 -7.83 -1.77 0.48
CA TYR A 89 -6.42 -1.81 0.13
C TYR A 89 -5.73 -3.12 0.57
N GLU A 90 -5.92 -3.55 1.82
CA GLU A 90 -5.36 -4.81 2.35
C GLU A 90 -5.79 -6.01 1.50
N GLU A 91 -7.08 -6.10 1.15
CA GLU A 91 -7.61 -7.17 0.32
C GLU A 91 -7.06 -7.15 -1.11
N ALA A 92 -6.96 -5.95 -1.72
CA ALA A 92 -6.46 -5.81 -3.07
C ALA A 92 -4.97 -6.19 -3.16
N VAL A 93 -4.19 -5.77 -2.17
CA VAL A 93 -2.81 -6.19 -1.98
C VAL A 93 -2.80 -7.71 -1.84
N GLY A 94 -3.42 -8.30 -0.81
CA GLY A 94 -3.34 -9.75 -0.53
C GLY A 94 -3.76 -10.72 -1.66
N LYS A 95 -4.49 -10.25 -2.68
CA LYS A 95 -4.86 -11.04 -3.87
C LYS A 95 -3.72 -11.23 -4.88
N ILE A 96 -2.67 -10.42 -4.80
CA ILE A 96 -1.53 -10.46 -5.71
C ILE A 96 -0.49 -11.45 -5.18
N LYS A 97 -0.06 -12.39 -6.03
CA LYS A 97 1.06 -13.27 -5.70
C LYS A 97 2.37 -12.57 -6.08
N TYR A 98 3.00 -11.89 -5.13
CA TYR A 98 4.29 -11.23 -5.37
C TYR A 98 5.43 -12.24 -5.25
N HIS A 99 6.47 -12.12 -6.10
CA HIS A 99 7.57 -13.08 -6.16
C HIS A 99 8.31 -13.27 -4.81
N ALA A 100 8.34 -12.24 -3.95
CA ALA A 100 8.94 -12.31 -2.61
C ALA A 100 8.10 -13.09 -1.58
N ASP A 101 6.83 -13.43 -1.88
CA ASP A 101 5.99 -14.31 -1.05
C ASP A 101 6.17 -15.79 -1.38
N HIS A 102 6.93 -16.12 -2.44
CA HIS A 102 7.33 -17.49 -2.75
C HIS A 102 8.65 -17.83 -2.05
N GLU A 103 8.60 -18.05 -0.72
CA GLU A 103 9.40 -19.15 -0.17
C GLU A 103 8.69 -20.44 -0.62
N GLU A 104 9.34 -21.18 -1.52
CA GLU A 104 8.92 -22.50 -1.97
C GLU A 104 8.66 -23.43 -0.76
N VAL A 105 7.51 -24.08 -0.76
CA VAL A 105 7.29 -25.37 -0.07
C VAL A 105 6.89 -26.40 -1.11
#